data_AF-A0A853LLC5-F1
#
_entry.id   AF-A0A853LLC5-F1
#
_cell.length_a   1.000
_cell.length_b   1.000
_cell.length_c   1.000
_cell.angle_alpha   90.00
_cell.angle_beta   90.00
_cell.angle_gamma   90.00
#
_symmetry.space_group_name_H-M   'P 1'
#
loop_
_entity.id
_entity.type
_entity.pdbx_description
1 polymer ?
#
loop_
_entity_poly.entity_id
_entity_poly.type
_entity_poly.pdbx_seq_one_letter_code
_entity_poly.pdbx_strand_id
1 'polypeptide(L)' 'MDFTTTEAAHDLGGLVDTIVDSVCTPEHQRHLDGLEQRFDRDLWGKLIDAGILTSASAPSTTDSR' A
#
# COMPACT_ATOMS: atom_id res chain seq x y z
N MET A 1 -27.74 -6.06 10.89
CA MET A 1 -26.89 -5.94 9.70
C MET A 1 -25.48 -5.81 10.21
N ASP A 2 -24.58 -6.69 9.79
CA ASP A 2 -23.18 -6.67 10.23
C ASP A 2 -22.35 -5.86 9.23
N PHE A 3 -21.60 -4.89 9.75
CA PHE A 3 -20.73 -3.98 8.99
C PHE A 3 -19.25 -4.20 9.35
N THR A 4 -18.95 -5.26 10.10
CA THR A 4 -17.60 -5.59 10.52
C THR A 4 -16.80 -6.10 9.33
N THR A 5 -15.60 -5.57 9.15
CA THR A 5 -14.68 -6.03 8.11
C THR A 5 -14.11 -7.42 8.46
N THR A 6 -13.53 -8.11 7.49
CA THR A 6 -12.89 -9.40 7.76
C THR A 6 -11.62 -9.20 8.60
N GLU A 7 -11.28 -10.17 9.44
CA GLU A 7 -10.02 -10.16 10.22
C GLU A 7 -8.81 -9.91 9.31
N ALA A 8 -8.77 -10.58 8.14
CA ALA A 8 -7.71 -10.37 7.15
C ALA A 8 -7.64 -8.93 6.62
N ALA A 9 -8.78 -8.26 6.46
CA ALA A 9 -8.80 -6.85 6.05
C ALA A 9 -8.37 -5.92 7.20
N HIS A 10 -8.66 -6.27 8.44
CA HIS A 10 -8.16 -5.53 9.61
C HIS A 10 -6.64 -5.64 9.75
N ASP A 11 -6.09 -6.85 9.61
CA ASP A 11 -4.64 -7.11 9.67
C ASP A 11 -3.89 -6.40 8.54
N LEU A 12 -4.43 -6.44 7.32
CA LEU A 12 -3.87 -5.71 6.19
C LEU A 12 -3.93 -4.19 6.40
N GLY A 13 -5.02 -3.68 6.96
CA GLY A 13 -5.15 -2.26 7.32
C GLY A 13 -4.06 -1.82 8.29
N GLY A 14 -3.87 -2.55 9.39
CA GLY A 14 -2.86 -2.22 10.40
C GLY A 14 -1.41 -2.25 9.87
N LEU A 15 -1.10 -3.18 8.95
CA LEU A 15 0.21 -3.24 8.31
C LEU A 15 0.42 -2.02 7.39
N VAL A 16 -0.57 -1.65 6.60
CA VAL A 16 -0.51 -0.47 5.73
C VAL A 16 -0.37 0.81 6.54
N ASP A 17 -1.15 0.97 7.61
CA ASP A 17 -1.09 2.13 8.52
C ASP A 17 0.32 2.32 9.08
N THR A 18 0.96 1.24 9.52
CA THR A 18 2.35 1.28 10.03
C THR A 18 3.35 1.72 8.94
N ILE A 19 3.15 1.24 7.70
CA ILE A 19 4.03 1.60 6.57
C ILE A 19 3.87 3.08 6.22
N VAL A 20 2.64 3.56 6.07
CA VAL A 20 2.38 4.96 5.72
C VAL A 20 2.82 5.91 6.83
N ASP A 21 2.63 5.58 8.10
CA ASP A 21 3.11 6.40 9.23
C ASP A 21 4.63 6.55 9.20
N SER A 22 5.36 5.52 8.75
CA SER A 22 6.82 5.57 8.64
C SER A 22 7.35 6.34 7.42
N VAL A 23 6.56 6.46 6.35
CA VAL A 23 6.99 7.02 5.06
C VAL A 23 6.41 8.41 4.82
N CYS A 24 5.13 8.60 5.11
CA CYS A 24 4.38 9.82 4.87
C CYS A 24 4.65 10.90 5.93
N THR A 25 5.93 11.15 6.24
CA THR A 25 6.33 12.21 7.15
C THR A 25 6.06 13.60 6.53
N PRO A 26 5.88 14.65 7.34
CA PRO A 26 5.69 16.01 6.82
C PRO A 26 6.83 16.47 5.90
N GLU A 27 8.06 16.05 6.18
CA GLU A 27 9.24 16.31 5.35
C GLU A 27 9.14 15.61 4.00
N HIS A 28 8.74 14.34 3.99
CA HIS A 28 8.58 13.55 2.77
C HIS A 28 7.46 14.11 1.88
N GLN A 29 6.33 14.49 2.47
CA GLN A 29 5.23 15.11 1.72
C GLN A 29 5.63 16.45 1.11
N ARG A 30 6.37 17.29 1.84
CA ARG A 30 6.93 18.54 1.30
C ARG A 30 7.87 18.32 0.12
N HIS A 31 8.65 17.23 0.13
CA HIS A 31 9.48 16.86 -1.00
C HIS A 31 8.64 16.44 -2.22
N LEU A 32 7.60 15.63 -2.00
CA LEU A 32 6.67 15.20 -3.05
C LEU A 32 5.87 16.37 -3.67
N ASP A 33 5.57 17.40 -2.88
CA ASP A 33 4.89 18.63 -3.37
C ASP A 33 5.71 19.36 -4.44
N GLY A 34 7.04 19.19 -4.44
CA GLY A 34 7.95 19.83 -5.40
C GLY A 34 8.16 19.03 -6.70
N LEU A 35 7.60 17.84 -6.82
CA LEU A 35 7.75 17.00 -8.01
C LEU A 35 6.74 17.38 -9.10
N GLU A 36 7.17 17.31 -10.36
CA GLU A 36 6.28 17.47 -11.51
C GLU A 36 5.17 16.39 -11.54
N GLN A 37 5.51 15.18 -11.10
CA GLN A 37 4.57 14.10 -10.87
C GLN A 37 4.65 13.66 -9.40
N ARG A 38 3.56 13.84 -8.67
CA ARG A 38 3.43 13.45 -7.26
C ARG A 38 3.31 11.92 -7.13
N PHE A 39 4.39 11.20 -7.43
CA PHE A 39 4.48 9.75 -7.31
C PHE A 39 5.60 9.36 -6.35
N ASP A 40 5.21 8.78 -5.22
CA ASP A 40 6.11 8.33 -4.18
C ASP A 40 6.65 6.93 -4.48
N ARG A 41 7.84 6.88 -5.08
CA ARG A 41 8.50 5.61 -5.43
C ARG A 41 8.97 4.84 -4.20
N ASP A 42 9.29 5.54 -3.11
CA ASP A 42 9.81 4.92 -1.89
C ASP A 42 8.69 4.23 -1.12
N LEU A 43 7.52 4.88 -1.03
CA LEU A 43 6.30 4.25 -0.52
C LEU A 43 5.92 3.05 -1.39
N TRP A 44 5.96 3.21 -2.71
CA TRP A 44 5.60 2.13 -3.64
C TRP A 44 6.50 0.89 -3.48
N GLY A 45 7.80 1.09 -3.33
CA GLY A 45 8.75 0.00 -3.05
C GLY A 45 8.42 -0.75 -1.75
N LYS A 46 8.17 -0.01 -0.66
CA LYS A 46 7.83 -0.62 0.63
C LYS A 46 6.52 -1.41 0.60
N LEU A 47 5.53 -0.95 -0.15
CA LEU A 47 4.27 -1.68 -0.33
C LEU A 47 4.46 -2.98 -1.13
N ILE A 48 5.36 -2.99 -2.11
CA ILE A 48 5.75 -4.20 -2.86
C ILE A 48 6.44 -5.18 -1.92
N ASP A 49 7.44 -4.73 -1.17
CA ASP A 49 8.23 -5.57 -0.25
C ASP A 49 7.36 -6.16 0.87
N ALA A 50 6.36 -5.41 1.33
CA ALA A 50 5.37 -5.89 2.31
C ALA A 50 4.30 -6.83 1.70
N GLY A 51 4.34 -7.10 0.40
CA GLY A 51 3.40 -8.00 -0.28
C GLY A 51 1.97 -7.47 -0.40
N ILE A 52 1.73 -6.20 -0.06
CA ILE A 52 0.39 -5.57 -0.03
C ILE A 52 -0.26 -5.58 -1.42
N LEU A 53 0.52 -5.34 -2.47
CA LEU A 53 -0.02 -5.37 -3.84
C LEU A 53 -0.50 -6.74 -4.28
N THR A 54 0.02 -7.82 -3.67
CA THR A 54 -0.38 -9.18 -4.02
C THR A 54 -1.51 -9.67 -3.12
N SER A 55 -1.61 -9.19 -1.88
CA SER A 55 -2.54 -9.70 -0.87
C SER A 55 -4.01 -9.52 -1.22
N ALA A 56 -4.36 -8.44 -1.93
CA ALA A 56 -5.72 -8.15 -2.39
C ALA A 56 -5.92 -8.31 -3.91
N SER A 57 -4.89 -8.79 -4.62
CA SER A 57 -4.96 -8.99 -6.06
C SER A 57 -5.58 -10.32 -6.42
N ALA A 58 -6.30 -10.36 -7.54
CA ALA A 58 -6.65 -11.62 -8.18
C ALA A 58 -5.36 -12.38 -8.54
N PRO A 59 -5.34 -13.73 -8.43
CA PRO A 59 -4.21 -14.50 -8.93
C PRO A 59 -4.00 -14.18 -10.41
N SER A 60 -2.74 -13.98 -10.81
CA SER A 60 -2.41 -13.75 -12.21
C SER A 60 -2.80 -14.98 -13.02
N THR A 61 -3.87 -14.88 -13.80
CA THR A 61 -4.28 -15.92 -14.75
C THR A 61 -3.25 -15.98 -15.87
N THR A 62 -2.13 -16.67 -15.62
CA THR A 62 -1.24 -17.15 -16.67
C THR A 62 -1.92 -18.39 -17.25
N ASP A 63 -3.00 -18.18 -18.02
CA ASP A 63 -3.52 -19.21 -18.90
C ASP A 63 -2.59 -19.24 -20.12
N SER A 64 -1.55 -20.07 -20.05
CA SER A 64 -0.70 -20.38 -21.19
C SER A 64 -1.53 -21.17 -22.20
N ARG A 65 -2.07 -20.47 -23.20
CA ARG A 65 -2.67 -21.06 -24.39
C ARG A 65 -1.88 -20.68 -25.64
#